data_AF-A0AAW8KV25-F1
#
_entry.id   AF-A0AAW8KV25-F1
#
_cell.length_a   1.000
_cell.length_b   1.000
_cell.length_c   1.000
_cell.angle_alpha   90.00
_cell.angle_beta   90.00
_cell.angle_gamma   90.00
#
_symmetry.space_group_name_H-M   'P 1'
#
loop_
_entity.id
_entity.type
_entity.pdbx_description
1 polymer ?
#
loop_
_entity_poly.entity_id
_entity_poly.type
_entity_poly.pdbx_seq_one_letter_code
_entity_poly.pdbx_strand_id
1 'polypeptide(L)'
;MPFNFLKIFIQNLDPDKDQIWHCLIMTPIYLYIVTLFIFLSSLIIHKDFSFEILLNTPVGLLFIAAIYYILVFIPAYFLQLFLLKFNFLNFVSILVSAIFLSFLIPNILAILFITPWQILPIEIIFMVSFFSLIFALTYWVLLLKTLKKAAKQSNLKFPN
;
A
#
# COMPACT_ATOMS: atom_id res chain seq x y z
N MET A 1 30.05 -11.06 -1.35
CA MET A 1 29.93 -9.67 -1.83
C MET A 1 29.19 -8.87 -0.78
N PRO A 2 29.69 -7.73 -0.29
CA PRO A 2 28.95 -6.93 0.67
C PRO A 2 27.64 -6.49 0.01
N PHE A 3 26.51 -6.92 0.58
CA PHE A 3 25.18 -6.50 0.14
C PHE A 3 25.08 -5.00 0.40
N ASN A 4 25.32 -4.18 -0.63
CA ASN A 4 25.20 -2.75 -0.50
C ASN A 4 23.71 -2.39 -0.51
N PHE A 5 23.06 -2.55 0.65
CA PHE A 5 21.61 -2.37 0.84
C PHE A 5 21.10 -1.05 0.27
N LEU A 6 21.89 0.02 0.41
CA LEU A 6 21.58 1.35 -0.10
C LEU A 6 21.37 1.37 -1.63
N LYS A 7 22.14 0.55 -2.35
CA LYS A 7 22.04 0.45 -3.81
C LYS A 7 20.69 -0.14 -4.25
N ILE A 8 20.10 -1.02 -3.45
CA ILE A 8 18.80 -1.65 -3.74
C ILE A 8 17.66 -0.61 -3.72
N PHE A 9 17.75 0.40 -2.84
CA PHE A 9 16.72 1.43 -2.72
C PHE A 9 16.79 2.49 -3.83
N ILE A 10 18.00 2.77 -4.34
CA ILE A 10 18.22 3.79 -5.36
C ILE A 10 18.12 3.20 -6.77
N GLN A 11 18.31 1.87 -6.91
CA GLN A 11 18.22 1.20 -8.19
C GLN A 11 16.81 1.32 -8.78
N ASN A 12 16.75 1.79 -10.02
CA ASN A 12 15.53 1.78 -10.80
C ASN A 12 15.10 0.33 -11.05
N LEU A 13 13.83 0.09 -10.80
CA LEU A 13 13.12 -1.13 -11.09
C LEU A 13 12.60 -1.05 -12.52
N ASP A 14 12.63 -2.19 -13.20
CA ASP A 14 12.03 -2.35 -14.53
C ASP A 14 10.96 -3.46 -14.51
N PRO A 15 9.83 -3.25 -13.81
CA PRO A 15 8.73 -4.21 -13.77
C PRO A 15 7.81 -4.07 -14.98
N ASP A 16 7.23 -5.19 -15.40
CA ASP A 16 6.16 -5.19 -16.39
C ASP A 16 4.88 -4.54 -15.82
N LYS A 17 4.03 -4.03 -16.71
CA LYS A 17 2.72 -3.45 -16.35
C LYS A 17 1.86 -4.42 -15.54
N ASP A 18 1.92 -5.70 -15.88
CA ASP A 18 1.19 -6.77 -15.19
C ASP A 18 1.73 -7.00 -13.78
N GLN A 19 3.04 -6.86 -13.58
CA GLN A 19 3.67 -6.98 -12.27
C GLN A 19 3.27 -5.81 -11.36
N ILE A 20 3.25 -4.59 -11.90
CA ILE A 20 2.76 -3.39 -11.20
C ILE A 20 1.30 -3.59 -10.77
N TRP A 21 0.44 -3.98 -11.71
CA TRP A 21 -0.99 -4.19 -11.46
C TRP A 21 -1.23 -5.25 -10.39
N HIS A 22 -0.61 -6.43 -10.55
CA HIS A 22 -0.70 -7.51 -9.59
C HIS A 22 -0.22 -7.10 -8.19
N CYS A 23 0.91 -6.40 -8.09
CA CYS A 23 1.45 -5.97 -6.78
C CYS A 23 0.54 -4.94 -6.10
N LEU A 24 -0.04 -3.99 -6.85
CA LEU A 24 -0.97 -3.02 -6.29
C LEU A 24 -2.28 -3.66 -5.81
N ILE A 25 -2.79 -4.69 -6.50
CA ILE A 25 -3.98 -5.45 -6.07
C ILE A 25 -3.68 -6.27 -4.81
N MET A 26 -2.49 -6.87 -4.73
CA MET A 26 -2.10 -7.71 -3.60
C MET A 26 -1.78 -6.89 -2.35
N THR A 27 -1.28 -5.67 -2.50
CA THR A 27 -0.91 -4.81 -1.36
C THR A 27 -2.03 -4.65 -0.31
N PRO A 28 -3.29 -4.27 -0.65
CA PRO A 28 -4.37 -4.17 0.33
C PRO A 28 -4.75 -5.52 0.94
N ILE A 29 -4.58 -6.64 0.23
CA ILE A 29 -4.84 -7.99 0.77
C ILE A 29 -3.82 -8.31 1.88
N TYR A 30 -2.54 -8.02 1.64
CA TYR A 30 -1.50 -8.21 2.65
C TYR A 30 -1.69 -7.27 3.85
N LEU A 31 -2.08 -6.02 3.62
CA LEU A 31 -2.42 -5.07 4.69
C LEU A 31 -3.65 -5.52 5.48
N TYR A 32 -4.67 -6.03 4.79
CA TYR A 32 -5.90 -6.52 5.40
C TYR A 32 -5.63 -7.66 6.38
N ILE A 33 -4.75 -8.61 6.03
CA ILE A 33 -4.36 -9.70 6.93
C ILE A 33 -3.73 -9.14 8.22
N VAL A 34 -2.86 -8.14 8.10
CA VAL A 34 -2.21 -7.50 9.25
C VAL A 34 -3.24 -6.75 10.11
N THR A 35 -4.11 -5.95 9.49
CA THR A 35 -5.16 -5.20 10.19
C THR A 35 -6.16 -6.12 10.87
N LEU A 36 -6.54 -7.22 10.23
CA LEU A 36 -7.45 -8.22 10.79
C LEU A 36 -6.83 -8.92 12.01
N PHE A 37 -5.52 -9.19 11.98
CA PHE A 37 -4.80 -9.75 13.12
C PHE A 37 -4.73 -8.76 14.30
N ILE A 38 -4.48 -7.48 14.03
CA ILE A 38 -4.50 -6.40 15.05
C ILE A 38 -5.90 -6.23 15.63
N PHE A 39 -6.92 -6.24 14.78
CA PHE A 39 -8.32 -6.11 15.19
C PHE A 39 -8.75 -7.26 16.11
N LEU A 40 -8.50 -8.51 15.67
CA LEU A 40 -8.78 -9.72 16.46
C LEU A 40 -8.04 -9.73 17.80
N SER A 41 -6.76 -9.35 17.82
CA SER A 41 -6.00 -9.26 19.06
C SER A 41 -6.54 -8.18 20.00
N SER A 42 -6.98 -7.02 19.49
CA SER A 42 -7.61 -5.98 20.33
C SER A 42 -8.94 -6.45 20.94
N LEU A 43 -9.76 -7.18 20.18
CA LEU A 43 -11.04 -7.74 20.67
C LEU A 43 -10.83 -8.75 21.81
N ILE A 44 -9.77 -9.56 21.72
CA ILE A 44 -9.41 -10.53 22.76
C ILE A 44 -8.94 -9.81 24.03
N ILE A 45 -8.14 -8.75 23.89
CA ILE A 45 -7.55 -8.02 25.02
C ILE A 45 -8.60 -7.17 25.76
N HIS A 46 -9.51 -6.51 25.03
CA HIS A 46 -10.48 -5.60 25.65
C HIS A 46 -11.80 -6.27 26.06
N LYS A 47 -12.01 -7.56 25.73
CA LYS A 47 -13.25 -8.31 26.02
C LYS A 47 -14.52 -7.67 25.47
N ASP A 48 -14.40 -6.73 24.54
CA ASP A 48 -15.52 -6.03 23.88
C ASP A 48 -16.12 -6.84 22.72
N PHE A 49 -15.98 -8.16 22.75
CA PHE A 49 -16.45 -9.02 21.66
C PHE A 49 -17.98 -9.10 21.65
N SER A 50 -18.60 -8.51 20.64
CA SER A 50 -20.04 -8.58 20.37
C SER A 50 -20.31 -9.14 18.98
N PHE A 51 -21.36 -9.96 18.84
CA PHE A 51 -21.81 -10.48 17.54
C PHE A 51 -22.22 -9.37 16.57
N GLU A 52 -22.66 -8.23 17.09
CA GLU A 52 -23.05 -7.05 16.32
C GLU A 52 -21.83 -6.36 15.68
N ILE A 53 -20.71 -6.30 16.42
CA ILE A 53 -19.42 -5.84 15.90
C ILE A 53 -18.93 -6.80 14.80
N LEU A 54 -19.04 -8.11 15.00
CA LEU A 54 -18.65 -9.11 14.00
C LEU A 54 -19.46 -9.00 12.69
N LEU A 55 -20.75 -8.67 12.76
CA LEU A 55 -21.64 -8.52 11.60
C LEU A 55 -21.49 -7.18 10.88
N ASN A 56 -21.16 -6.10 11.59
CA ASN A 56 -20.98 -4.77 10.99
C ASN A 56 -19.55 -4.55 10.46
N THR A 57 -18.55 -5.28 10.97
CA THR A 57 -17.15 -5.20 10.53
C THR A 57 -16.97 -5.45 9.01
N PRO A 58 -17.61 -6.46 8.38
CA PRO A 58 -17.50 -6.69 6.94
C PRO A 58 -17.99 -5.51 6.08
N VAL A 59 -19.07 -4.84 6.48
CA VAL A 59 -19.62 -3.70 5.74
C VAL A 59 -18.69 -2.50 5.80
N GLY A 60 -18.15 -2.20 6.99
CA GLY A 60 -17.14 -1.14 7.16
C GLY A 60 -15.87 -1.43 6.35
N LEU A 61 -15.43 -2.69 6.31
CA LEU A 61 -14.27 -3.11 5.52
C LEU A 61 -14.51 -2.98 4.01
N LEU A 62 -15.70 -3.31 3.52
CA LEU A 62 -16.05 -3.12 2.11
C LEU A 62 -16.04 -1.65 1.70
N PHE A 63 -16.53 -0.77 2.58
CA PHE A 63 -16.51 0.68 2.33
C PHE A 63 -15.09 1.23 2.27
N ILE A 64 -14.22 0.83 3.21
CA ILE A 64 -12.80 1.20 3.22
C ILE A 64 -12.08 0.66 1.97
N ALA A 65 -12.39 -0.57 1.55
CA ALA A 65 -11.84 -1.16 0.33
C ALA A 65 -12.24 -0.37 -0.92
N ALA A 66 -13.50 0.06 -1.03
CA ALA A 66 -13.98 0.87 -2.15
C ALA A 66 -13.27 2.23 -2.22
N ILE A 67 -13.12 2.91 -1.07
CA ILE A 67 -12.34 4.15 -0.95
C ILE A 67 -10.90 3.94 -1.41
N TYR A 68 -10.25 2.89 -0.93
CA TYR A 68 -8.88 2.54 -1.35
C TYR A 68 -8.79 2.32 -2.87
N TYR A 69 -9.71 1.53 -3.45
CA TYR A 69 -9.65 1.22 -4.88
C TYR A 69 -9.85 2.46 -5.77
N ILE A 70 -10.78 3.34 -5.40
CA ILE A 70 -11.09 4.52 -6.21
C ILE A 70 -10.03 5.61 -6.03
N LEU A 71 -9.61 5.87 -4.79
CA LEU A 71 -8.81 7.05 -4.46
C LEU A 71 -7.31 6.77 -4.35
N VAL A 72 -6.90 5.53 -4.12
CA VAL A 72 -5.49 5.16 -3.91
C VAL A 72 -5.01 4.26 -5.04
N PHE A 73 -5.71 3.17 -5.36
CA PHE A 73 -5.26 2.20 -6.36
C PHE A 73 -5.18 2.80 -7.76
N ILE A 74 -6.26 3.41 -8.26
CA ILE A 74 -6.31 3.95 -9.62
C ILE A 74 -5.23 5.02 -9.84
N PRO A 75 -5.11 6.07 -9.00
CA PRO A 75 -4.09 7.08 -9.26
C PRO A 75 -2.68 6.60 -8.91
N ALA A 76 -2.49 5.63 -8.00
CA ALA A 76 -1.18 4.98 -7.81
C ALA A 76 -0.74 4.20 -9.04
N TYR A 77 -1.65 3.47 -9.69
CA TYR A 77 -1.35 2.73 -10.90
C TYR A 77 -0.91 3.66 -12.03
N PHE A 78 -1.66 4.72 -12.30
CA PHE A 78 -1.30 5.69 -13.34
C PHE A 78 0.03 6.40 -13.04
N LEU A 79 0.26 6.78 -11.78
CA LEU A 79 1.50 7.42 -11.38
C LEU A 79 2.69 6.46 -11.51
N GLN A 80 2.53 5.18 -11.19
CA GLN A 80 3.58 4.18 -11.35
C GLN A 80 3.88 3.88 -12.82
N LEU A 81 2.87 3.81 -13.69
CA LEU A 81 3.07 3.71 -15.14
C LEU A 81 3.79 4.93 -15.70
N PHE A 82 3.45 6.12 -15.19
CA PHE A 82 4.15 7.36 -15.54
C PHE A 82 5.63 7.29 -15.11
N LEU A 83 5.91 6.93 -13.86
CA LEU A 83 7.28 6.77 -13.34
C LEU A 83 8.08 5.72 -14.11
N LEU A 84 7.45 4.61 -14.51
CA LEU A 84 8.06 3.58 -15.34
C LEU A 84 8.44 4.14 -16.72
N LYS A 85 7.56 4.92 -17.37
CA LYS A 85 7.82 5.54 -18.67
C LYS A 85 9.08 6.42 -18.67
N PHE A 86 9.41 7.03 -17.54
CA PHE A 86 10.61 7.87 -17.39
C PHE A 86 11.78 7.16 -16.71
N ASN A 87 11.68 5.84 -16.48
CA ASN A 87 12.70 5.04 -15.80
C ASN A 87 13.08 5.62 -14.42
N PHE A 88 12.11 6.21 -13.70
CA PHE A 88 12.28 6.76 -12.36
C PHE A 88 11.68 5.86 -11.27
N LEU A 89 11.16 4.69 -11.64
CA LEU A 89 10.51 3.80 -10.70
C LEU A 89 11.55 3.15 -9.79
N ASN A 90 11.79 3.72 -8.62
CA ASN A 90 12.66 3.20 -7.58
C ASN A 90 11.94 3.24 -6.22
N PHE A 91 12.61 2.83 -5.14
CA PHE A 91 11.96 2.79 -3.83
C PHE A 91 11.50 4.17 -3.38
N VAL A 92 12.32 5.19 -3.64
CA VAL A 92 12.03 6.58 -3.24
C VAL A 92 10.82 7.10 -4.00
N SER A 93 10.72 6.86 -5.31
CA SER A 93 9.56 7.29 -6.09
C SER A 93 8.29 6.58 -5.62
N ILE A 94 8.38 5.30 -5.29
CA ILE A 94 7.27 4.52 -4.74
C ILE A 94 6.84 5.06 -3.38
N LEU A 95 7.79 5.33 -2.49
CA LEU A 95 7.52 5.91 -1.18
C LEU A 95 6.87 7.29 -1.29
N VAL A 96 7.43 8.19 -2.10
CA VAL A 96 6.87 9.52 -2.35
C VAL A 96 5.48 9.43 -2.97
N SER A 97 5.28 8.52 -3.94
CA SER A 97 3.96 8.31 -4.54
C SER A 97 2.94 7.82 -3.50
N ALA A 98 3.31 6.84 -2.67
CA ALA A 98 2.46 6.33 -1.61
C ALA A 98 2.10 7.43 -0.62
N ILE A 99 3.08 8.22 -0.15
CA ILE A 99 2.83 9.36 0.73
C ILE A 99 1.87 10.34 0.06
N PHE A 100 2.11 10.74 -1.19
CA PHE A 100 1.23 11.67 -1.88
C PHE A 100 -0.21 11.14 -2.01
N LEU A 101 -0.36 9.87 -2.38
CA LEU A 101 -1.67 9.24 -2.63
C LEU A 101 -2.46 8.90 -1.38
N SER A 102 -1.79 8.48 -0.31
CA SER A 102 -2.46 8.01 0.90
C SER A 102 -2.39 9.01 2.05
N PHE A 103 -1.50 10.00 2.01
CA PHE A 103 -1.52 11.14 2.93
C PHE A 103 -2.28 12.33 2.33
N LEU A 104 -1.91 12.80 1.14
CA LEU A 104 -2.45 14.07 0.63
C LEU A 104 -3.94 13.96 0.26
N ILE A 105 -4.32 12.94 -0.51
CA ILE A 105 -5.71 12.80 -1.01
C ILE A 105 -6.71 12.60 0.14
N PRO A 106 -6.48 11.68 1.11
CA PRO A 106 -7.43 11.49 2.20
C PRO A 106 -7.49 12.71 3.14
N ASN A 107 -6.38 13.40 3.38
CA ASN A 107 -6.40 14.62 4.20
C ASN A 107 -7.09 15.78 3.49
N ILE A 108 -6.90 15.97 2.17
CA ILE A 108 -7.63 16.97 1.38
C ILE A 108 -9.13 16.67 1.40
N LEU A 109 -9.52 15.41 1.16
CA LEU A 109 -10.92 15.01 1.24
C LEU A 109 -11.48 15.25 2.64
N ALA A 110 -10.75 14.87 3.68
CA ALA A 110 -11.19 15.12 5.05
C ALA A 110 -11.37 16.62 5.33
N ILE A 111 -10.45 17.48 4.87
CA ILE A 111 -10.60 18.94 4.98
C ILE A 111 -11.83 19.46 4.21
N LEU A 112 -12.12 18.91 3.03
CA LEU A 112 -13.25 19.33 2.19
C LEU A 112 -14.61 18.86 2.72
N PHE A 113 -14.65 17.71 3.43
CA PHE A 113 -15.89 17.10 3.94
C PHE A 113 -16.10 17.31 5.44
N ILE A 114 -15.11 17.83 6.17
CA ILE A 114 -15.27 18.29 7.54
C ILE A 114 -16.15 19.54 7.55
N THR A 115 -17.28 19.46 8.26
CA THR A 115 -18.07 20.62 8.65
C THR A 115 -17.16 21.62 9.39
N PRO A 116 -17.38 22.94 9.27
CA PRO A 116 -16.41 23.98 9.67
C PRO A 116 -16.03 24.03 11.17
N TRP A 117 -16.43 23.04 11.98
CA TRP A 117 -16.28 23.01 13.43
C TRP A 117 -15.58 21.76 13.99
N GLN A 118 -15.12 20.82 13.16
CA GLN A 118 -14.35 19.66 13.63
C GLN A 118 -12.89 19.79 13.25
N ILE A 119 -12.02 19.97 14.24
CA ILE A 119 -10.57 19.79 14.09
C ILE A 119 -10.38 18.37 13.55
N LEU A 120 -9.72 18.22 12.39
CA LEU A 120 -9.29 16.91 11.90
C LEU A 120 -8.47 16.28 13.04
N PRO A 121 -8.95 15.20 13.69
CA PRO A 121 -8.28 14.66 14.85
C PRO A 121 -6.87 14.30 14.42
N ILE A 122 -5.87 14.84 15.09
CA ILE A 122 -4.44 14.60 14.83
C ILE A 122 -4.17 13.08 14.72
N GLU A 123 -4.93 12.28 15.49
CA GLU A 123 -4.97 10.82 15.47
C GLU A 123 -5.28 10.23 14.08
N ILE A 124 -6.23 10.80 13.33
CA ILE A 124 -6.57 10.37 11.97
C ILE A 124 -5.40 10.66 11.01
N ILE A 125 -4.78 11.84 11.13
CA ILE A 125 -3.62 12.22 10.32
C ILE A 125 -2.45 11.25 10.55
N PHE A 126 -2.16 10.94 11.82
CA PHE A 126 -1.13 9.98 12.19
C PHE A 126 -1.44 8.57 11.67
N MET A 127 -2.67 8.08 11.88
CA MET A 127 -3.12 6.77 11.37
C MET A 127 -2.96 6.64 9.85
N VAL A 128 -3.38 7.66 9.11
CA VAL A 128 -3.27 7.72 7.65
C VAL A 128 -1.80 7.77 7.19
N SER A 129 -0.94 8.47 7.93
CA SER A 129 0.51 8.52 7.67
C SER A 129 1.18 7.16 7.87
N PHE A 130 0.87 6.47 8.97
CA PHE A 130 1.38 5.12 9.21
C PHE A 130 0.89 4.15 8.15
N PHE A 131 -0.38 4.22 7.77
CA PHE A 131 -0.94 3.40 6.70
C PHE A 131 -0.19 3.60 5.37
N SER A 132 0.15 4.85 5.02
CA SER A 132 0.92 5.18 3.83
C SER A 132 2.29 4.50 3.78
N LEU A 133 3.01 4.54 4.90
CA LEU A 133 4.34 3.97 5.01
C LEU A 133 4.29 2.44 4.90
N ILE A 134 3.34 1.81 5.59
CA ILE A 134 3.16 0.35 5.54
C ILE A 134 2.77 -0.05 4.10
N PHE A 135 1.88 0.69 3.44
CA PHE A 135 1.52 0.48 2.05
C PHE A 135 2.73 0.52 1.11
N ALA A 136 3.55 1.57 1.20
CA ALA A 136 4.76 1.73 0.38
C ALA A 136 5.73 0.56 0.54
N LEU A 137 5.96 0.14 1.79
CA LEU A 137 6.85 -0.97 2.13
C LEU A 137 6.33 -2.29 1.58
N THR A 138 5.05 -2.59 1.80
CA THR A 138 4.42 -3.84 1.32
C THR A 138 4.48 -3.91 -0.21
N TYR A 139 4.13 -2.83 -0.89
CA TYR A 139 4.18 -2.78 -2.35
C TYR A 139 5.61 -2.97 -2.88
N TRP A 140 6.60 -2.26 -2.31
CA TRP A 140 8.00 -2.39 -2.68
C TRP A 140 8.53 -3.82 -2.53
N VAL A 141 8.25 -4.46 -1.39
CA VAL A 141 8.68 -5.84 -1.10
C VAL A 141 8.05 -6.82 -2.09
N LEU A 142 6.75 -6.67 -2.40
CA LEU A 142 6.06 -7.51 -3.39
C LEU A 142 6.70 -7.38 -4.76
N LEU A 143 7.02 -6.16 -5.18
CA LEU A 143 7.56 -5.87 -6.50
C LEU A 143 9.02 -6.34 -6.65
N LEU A 144 9.84 -6.21 -5.61
CA LEU A 144 11.17 -6.83 -5.59
C LEU A 144 11.09 -8.36 -5.68
N LYS A 145 10.10 -8.97 -5.02
CA LYS A 145 9.90 -10.43 -5.04
C LYS A 145 9.47 -10.92 -6.42
N THR A 146 8.59 -10.21 -7.12
CA THR A 146 8.17 -10.56 -8.49
C THR A 146 9.34 -10.42 -9.47
N LEU A 147 10.10 -9.33 -9.42
CA LEU A 147 11.28 -9.12 -10.26
C LEU A 147 12.35 -10.21 -10.06
N LYS A 148 12.67 -10.56 -8.80
CA LYS A 148 13.62 -11.64 -8.51
C LYS A 148 13.14 -12.99 -9.02
N LYS A 149 11.82 -13.27 -8.95
CA LYS A 149 11.24 -14.50 -9.50
C LYS A 149 11.33 -14.53 -11.02
N ALA A 150 11.03 -13.42 -11.70
CA ALA A 150 11.12 -13.31 -13.15
C ALA A 150 12.57 -13.51 -13.63
N ALA A 151 13.54 -12.85 -12.99
CA ALA A 151 14.96 -13.03 -13.30
C ALA A 151 15.47 -14.46 -13.05
N LYS A 152 14.96 -15.13 -12.01
CA LYS A 152 15.31 -16.54 -11.75
C LYS A 152 14.72 -17.47 -12.82
N GLN A 153 13.51 -17.21 -13.30
CA GLN A 153 12.89 -17.98 -14.38
C GLN A 153 13.55 -17.73 -15.74
N SER A 154 14.00 -16.51 -16.05
CA SER A 154 14.74 -16.23 -17.27
C SER A 154 16.09 -16.97 -17.31
N ASN A 155 16.78 -17.02 -16.17
CA ASN A 155 18.05 -17.74 -16.05
C ASN A 155 17.89 -19.27 -16.16
N LEU A 156 16.72 -19.81 -15.81
CA LEU A 156 16.41 -21.24 -15.96
C LEU A 156 16.00 -21.62 -17.38
N LYS A 157 15.60 -20.67 -18.23
CA LYS A 157 15.23 -20.91 -19.64
C LYS A 157 16.44 -20.98 -20.59
N PHE A 158 17.65 -20.68 -20.11
CA PHE A 158 18.90 -20.87 -20.84
C PHE A 158 19.94 -21.61 -20.01
N PRO A 159 19.84 -22.93 -19.83
CA PRO A 159 21.01 -23.77 -19.68
C PRO A 159 21.48 -24.16 -21.09
N ASN A 160 22.55 -23.52 -21.57
CA ASN A 160 23.34 -24.10 -22.66
C ASN A 160 24.06 -25.35 -22.12
#